data_AF-A0AA42BXA6-F1
#
_entry.id   AF-A0AA42BXA6-F1
#
_cell.length_a   1.000
_cell.length_b   1.000
_cell.length_c   1.000
_cell.angle_alpha   90.00
_cell.angle_beta   90.00
_cell.angle_gamma   90.00
#
_symmetry.space_group_name_H-M   'P 1'
#
loop_
_entity.id
_entity.type
_entity.pdbx_description
1 polymer ?
#
loop_
_entity_poly.entity_id
_entity_poly.type
_entity_poly.pdbx_seq_one_letter_code
_entity_poly.pdbx_strand_id
1 'polypeptide(L)'
;MYAPVVSLLITVPVYGQHEYTHALLADLRREGADYLIVDNRGDYPRIGEERVLTPGKNLGWAGGSELGFRTAFAEGYSHAMTLNNDTRLSRGFVAALLDPRLPADVGMVGPMFNIGFPYAVAGDVPDAASYVPRPQYRVVPAIEGTALVMSRECWDAVGGMDLDTFGRYGWGLDLDLALRARKAGFGLYTTEMAYVNHFGRRTANAHFGSRKYHWGSSWAMIQGLRKTHGWPAAMGILREMGAAHRRKWYKSFPLVQQDAAASRQP
;
A
#
# COMPACT_ATOMS: atom_id res chain seq x y z
N MET A 1 -9.81 23.33 -19.82
CA MET A 1 -8.69 22.71 -19.07
C MET A 1 -8.88 21.21 -19.18
N TYR A 2 -7.91 20.48 -19.72
CA TYR A 2 -7.94 19.02 -19.72
C TYR A 2 -7.72 18.53 -18.28
N ALA A 3 -8.46 17.52 -17.84
CA ALA A 3 -8.15 16.86 -16.57
C ALA A 3 -6.71 16.31 -16.64
N PRO A 4 -5.90 16.47 -15.59
CA PRO A 4 -4.55 15.92 -15.58
C PRO A 4 -4.60 14.41 -15.80
N VAL A 5 -3.66 13.90 -16.59
CA VAL A 5 -3.55 12.46 -16.87
C VAL A 5 -3.20 11.73 -15.57
N VAL A 6 -4.05 10.79 -15.18
CA VAL A 6 -3.80 9.92 -14.02
C VAL A 6 -2.79 8.83 -14.45
N SER A 7 -1.69 8.71 -13.71
CA SER A 7 -0.59 7.79 -13.98
C SER A 7 -0.01 7.28 -12.66
N LEU A 8 0.44 6.03 -12.65
CA LEU A 8 0.92 5.35 -11.44
C LEU A 8 2.22 4.59 -11.73
N LEU A 9 3.27 4.84 -10.95
CA LEU A 9 4.44 3.97 -10.89
C LEU A 9 4.37 3.07 -9.66
N ILE A 10 4.39 1.75 -9.87
CA ILE A 10 4.39 0.75 -8.80
C ILE A 10 5.82 0.30 -8.51
N THR A 11 6.33 0.63 -7.32
CA THR A 11 7.65 0.20 -6.88
C THR A 11 7.56 -1.09 -6.07
N VAL A 12 8.40 -2.06 -6.42
CA VAL A 12 8.54 -3.34 -5.73
C VAL A 12 9.95 -3.47 -5.14
N PRO A 13 10.14 -3.20 -3.84
CA PRO A 13 11.39 -3.49 -3.15
C PRO A 13 11.63 -5.00 -3.06
N VAL A 14 12.78 -5.48 -3.52
CA VAL A 14 13.13 -6.91 -3.62
C VAL A 14 14.41 -7.19 -2.83
N TYR A 15 14.41 -8.30 -2.09
CA TYR A 15 15.59 -8.86 -1.43
C TYR A 15 15.49 -10.39 -1.48
N GLY A 16 15.98 -11.01 -2.56
CA GLY A 16 15.79 -12.44 -2.82
C GLY A 16 14.35 -12.80 -3.19
N GLN A 17 13.96 -14.07 -2.96
CA GLN A 17 12.60 -14.60 -3.20
C GLN A 17 12.06 -14.24 -4.60
N HIS A 18 12.89 -14.45 -5.60
CA HIS A 18 12.64 -14.00 -6.96
C HIS A 18 11.41 -14.68 -7.56
N GLU A 19 11.09 -15.90 -7.14
CA GLU A 19 9.89 -16.63 -7.56
C GLU A 19 8.60 -15.86 -7.24
N TYR A 20 8.52 -15.19 -6.09
CA TYR A 20 7.38 -14.36 -5.74
C TYR A 20 7.34 -13.10 -6.61
N THR A 21 8.51 -12.47 -6.79
CA THR A 21 8.62 -11.29 -7.65
C THR A 21 8.18 -11.60 -9.08
N HIS A 22 8.63 -12.70 -9.66
CA HIS A 22 8.26 -13.12 -11.01
C HIS A 22 6.77 -13.46 -11.13
N ALA A 23 6.18 -14.09 -10.10
CA ALA A 23 4.75 -14.34 -10.06
C ALA A 23 3.95 -13.02 -9.99
N LEU A 24 4.41 -12.05 -9.20
CA LEU A 24 3.82 -10.71 -9.13
C LEU A 24 3.95 -9.97 -10.46
N LEU A 25 5.09 -10.07 -11.16
CA LEU A 25 5.27 -9.44 -12.48
C LEU A 25 4.23 -9.90 -13.49
N ALA A 26 3.79 -11.16 -13.44
CA ALA A 26 2.72 -11.65 -14.29
C ALA A 26 1.38 -10.92 -14.01
N ASP A 27 1.09 -10.61 -12.75
CA ASP A 27 -0.08 -9.81 -12.38
C ASP A 27 0.07 -8.35 -12.83
N LEU A 28 1.22 -7.71 -12.59
CA LEU A 28 1.48 -6.33 -13.00
C LEU A 28 1.38 -6.14 -14.51
N ARG A 29 1.92 -7.09 -15.30
CA ARG A 29 1.81 -7.09 -16.77
C ARG A 29 0.35 -7.24 -17.23
N ARG A 30 -0.43 -8.11 -16.57
CA ARG A 30 -1.87 -8.25 -16.86
C ARG A 30 -2.63 -6.95 -16.61
N GLU A 31 -2.28 -6.23 -15.56
CA GLU A 31 -2.91 -4.95 -15.21
C GLU A 31 -2.41 -3.78 -16.08
N GLY A 32 -1.43 -4.01 -16.98
CA GLY A 32 -0.83 -2.96 -17.79
C GLY A 32 -0.11 -1.90 -16.94
N ALA A 33 0.44 -2.29 -15.79
CA ALA A 33 1.05 -1.37 -14.85
C ALA A 33 2.45 -0.93 -15.31
N ASP A 34 2.79 0.33 -15.04
CA ASP A 34 4.19 0.77 -15.00
C ASP A 34 4.78 0.40 -13.63
N TYR A 35 5.93 -0.28 -13.64
CA TYR A 35 6.55 -0.74 -12.40
C TYR A 35 8.08 -0.63 -12.40
N LEU A 36 8.63 -0.49 -11.20
CA LEU A 36 10.05 -0.39 -10.91
C LEU A 36 10.43 -1.42 -9.85
N ILE A 37 11.39 -2.29 -10.16
CA ILE A 37 12.01 -3.17 -9.17
C ILE A 37 13.15 -2.42 -8.49
N VAL A 38 13.15 -2.37 -7.15
CA VAL A 38 14.31 -1.90 -6.36
C VAL A 38 15.02 -3.13 -5.81
N ASP A 39 16.11 -3.52 -6.46
CA ASP A 39 16.90 -4.69 -6.08
C ASP A 39 17.88 -4.33 -4.96
N ASN A 40 17.47 -4.60 -3.72
CA ASN A 40 18.27 -4.30 -2.52
C ASN A 40 19.46 -5.24 -2.33
N ARG A 41 19.45 -6.42 -2.97
CA ARG A 41 20.51 -7.42 -2.80
C ARG A 41 21.51 -7.40 -3.96
N GLY A 42 21.11 -6.87 -5.12
CA GLY A 42 21.94 -6.80 -6.32
C GLY A 42 22.01 -8.14 -7.06
N ASP A 43 21.10 -9.06 -6.78
CA ASP A 43 21.07 -10.41 -7.35
C ASP A 43 19.78 -10.71 -8.12
N TYR A 44 18.94 -9.72 -8.40
CA TYR A 44 17.65 -9.94 -9.06
C TYR A 44 17.82 -10.49 -10.49
N PRO A 45 17.36 -11.73 -10.78
CA PRO A 45 17.45 -12.31 -12.10
C PRO A 45 16.30 -11.79 -12.97
N ARG A 46 16.63 -10.89 -13.91
CA ARG A 46 15.65 -10.37 -14.86
C ARG A 46 15.10 -11.51 -15.75
N ILE A 47 13.80 -11.48 -16.00
CA ILE A 47 13.06 -12.42 -16.86
C ILE A 47 12.43 -11.74 -18.08
N GLY A 48 12.73 -10.46 -18.30
CA GLY A 48 12.29 -9.66 -19.43
C GLY A 48 12.84 -8.24 -19.36
N GLU A 49 12.08 -7.30 -19.92
CA GLU A 49 12.45 -5.88 -20.00
C GLU A 49 12.02 -5.08 -18.75
N GLU A 50 11.81 -5.73 -17.61
CA GLU A 50 11.47 -4.99 -16.39
C GLU A 50 12.54 -3.97 -16.02
N ARG A 51 12.07 -2.80 -15.59
CA ARG A 51 12.92 -1.75 -15.07
C ARG A 51 13.41 -2.12 -13.68
N VAL A 52 14.73 -2.13 -13.50
CA VAL A 52 15.38 -2.44 -12.21
C VAL A 52 16.36 -1.33 -11.84
N LEU A 53 16.26 -0.87 -10.60
CA LEU A 53 17.23 0.01 -9.95
C LEU A 53 17.92 -0.78 -8.84
N THR A 54 19.25 -0.85 -8.90
CA THR A 54 20.09 -1.52 -7.90
C THR A 54 20.87 -0.47 -7.08
N PRO A 55 20.48 -0.17 -5.84
CA PRO A 55 21.10 0.91 -5.05
C PRO A 55 22.54 0.64 -4.59
N GLY A 56 23.08 -0.56 -4.84
CA GLY A 56 24.42 -0.98 -4.40
C GLY A 56 24.53 -1.29 -2.89
N LYS A 57 23.44 -1.11 -2.14
CA LYS A 57 23.31 -1.47 -0.72
C LYS A 57 21.86 -1.84 -0.43
N ASN A 58 21.66 -2.61 0.64
CA ASN A 58 20.32 -2.92 1.13
C ASN A 58 19.68 -1.70 1.80
N LEU A 59 18.66 -1.11 1.16
CA LEU A 59 17.85 -0.02 1.71
C LEU A 59 16.70 -0.51 2.60
N GLY A 60 16.52 -1.83 2.68
CA GLY A 60 15.34 -2.46 3.25
C GLY A 60 14.08 -2.13 2.45
N TRP A 61 12.94 -2.51 3.02
CA TRP A 61 11.63 -2.14 2.46
C TRP A 61 11.46 -0.62 2.48
N ALA A 62 11.62 0.03 3.64
CA ALA A 62 11.34 1.46 3.81
C ALA A 62 12.16 2.35 2.86
N GLY A 63 13.47 2.12 2.77
CA GLY A 63 14.32 2.91 1.88
C GLY A 63 14.10 2.58 0.40
N GLY A 64 13.76 1.34 0.07
CA GLY A 64 13.38 0.96 -1.29
C GLY A 64 12.07 1.61 -1.74
N SER A 65 11.08 1.66 -0.85
CA SER A 65 9.81 2.37 -1.07
C SER A 65 10.05 3.88 -1.22
N GLU A 66 10.90 4.49 -0.40
CA GLU A 66 11.21 5.94 -0.46
C GLU A 66 11.83 6.29 -1.81
N LEU A 67 12.79 5.48 -2.24
CA LEU A 67 13.41 5.61 -3.55
C LEU A 67 12.37 5.49 -4.68
N GLY A 68 11.43 4.57 -4.55
CA GLY A 68 10.31 4.39 -5.47
C GLY A 68 9.43 5.63 -5.61
N PHE A 69 8.90 6.13 -4.49
CA PHE A 69 8.08 7.35 -4.48
C PHE A 69 8.83 8.54 -5.07
N ARG A 70 10.09 8.78 -4.65
CA ARG A 70 10.92 9.86 -5.20
C ARG A 70 11.11 9.73 -6.71
N THR A 71 11.38 8.52 -7.19
CA THR A 71 11.59 8.25 -8.62
C THR A 71 10.32 8.55 -9.42
N ALA A 72 9.19 8.02 -8.99
CA ALA A 72 7.89 8.26 -9.63
C ALA A 72 7.56 9.75 -9.73
N PHE A 73 7.70 10.48 -8.61
CA PHE A 73 7.35 11.89 -8.59
C PHE A 73 8.36 12.76 -9.32
N ALA A 74 9.65 12.39 -9.36
CA ALA A 74 10.64 13.06 -10.22
C ALA A 74 10.34 12.86 -11.72
N GLU A 75 9.75 11.73 -12.09
CA GLU A 75 9.39 11.39 -13.48
C GLU A 75 8.03 11.91 -13.94
N GLY A 76 7.33 12.66 -13.07
CA GLY A 76 6.06 13.29 -13.44
C GLY A 76 4.82 12.42 -13.25
N TYR A 77 4.92 11.24 -12.63
CA TYR A 77 3.73 10.45 -12.30
C TYR A 77 2.82 11.22 -11.33
N SER A 78 1.49 11.11 -11.49
CA SER A 78 0.54 11.74 -10.53
C SER A 78 0.37 10.91 -9.26
N HIS A 79 0.62 9.61 -9.33
CA HIS A 79 0.56 8.69 -8.20
C HIS A 79 1.78 7.78 -8.16
N ALA A 80 2.12 7.32 -6.97
CA ALA A 80 3.09 6.25 -6.78
C ALA A 80 2.58 5.21 -5.79
N MET A 81 3.13 4.01 -5.89
CA MET A 81 2.80 2.91 -5.03
C MET A 81 4.04 2.21 -4.52
N THR A 82 4.02 1.78 -3.26
CA THR A 82 4.87 0.70 -2.78
C THR A 82 4.07 -0.60 -2.75
N LEU A 83 4.68 -1.69 -3.23
CA LEU A 83 4.08 -3.01 -3.29
C LEU A 83 5.10 -4.08 -2.89
N ASN A 84 4.78 -4.90 -1.90
CA ASN A 84 5.63 -6.02 -1.53
C ASN A 84 5.68 -7.09 -2.63
N ASN A 85 6.83 -7.73 -2.80
CA ASN A 85 7.05 -8.72 -3.86
C ASN A 85 6.32 -10.06 -3.63
N ASP A 86 5.98 -10.39 -2.38
CA ASP A 86 5.26 -11.60 -1.96
C ASP A 86 3.74 -11.42 -1.96
N THR A 87 3.24 -10.82 -3.04
CA THR A 87 1.82 -10.52 -3.25
C THR A 87 1.26 -11.12 -4.53
N ARG A 88 -0.04 -11.43 -4.53
CA ARG A 88 -0.85 -11.67 -5.75
C ARG A 88 -1.99 -10.68 -5.81
N LEU A 89 -2.28 -10.18 -7.01
CA LEU A 89 -3.23 -9.08 -7.23
C LEU A 89 -4.52 -9.58 -7.87
N SER A 90 -5.65 -9.01 -7.45
CA SER A 90 -6.94 -9.23 -8.11
C SER A 90 -6.95 -8.66 -9.53
N ARG A 91 -7.96 -9.04 -10.31
CA ARG A 91 -8.19 -8.42 -11.63
C ARG A 91 -8.73 -7.01 -11.46
N GLY A 92 -8.29 -6.07 -12.29
CA GLY A 92 -8.73 -4.67 -12.21
C GLY A 92 -8.14 -3.91 -11.02
N PHE A 93 -7.06 -4.42 -10.43
CA PHE A 93 -6.38 -3.88 -9.27
C PHE A 93 -5.94 -2.43 -9.45
N VAL A 94 -5.26 -2.13 -10.56
CA VAL A 94 -4.75 -0.76 -10.83
C VAL A 94 -5.90 0.21 -11.07
N ALA A 95 -6.88 -0.19 -11.89
CA ALA A 95 -8.05 0.63 -12.18
C ALA A 95 -8.87 0.96 -10.91
N ALA A 96 -9.01 0.01 -9.99
CA ALA A 96 -9.71 0.19 -8.73
C ALA A 96 -9.01 1.15 -7.76
N LEU A 97 -7.67 1.20 -7.79
CA LEU A 97 -6.87 2.12 -6.97
C LEU A 97 -6.81 3.54 -7.53
N LEU A 98 -6.98 3.68 -8.84
CA LEU A 98 -6.98 4.97 -9.54
C LEU A 98 -8.41 5.40 -9.94
N ASP A 99 -9.42 4.83 -9.30
CA ASP A 99 -10.81 5.06 -9.66
C ASP A 99 -11.17 6.54 -9.51
N PRO A 100 -11.63 7.22 -10.58
CA PRO A 100 -11.91 8.66 -10.57
C PRO A 100 -13.09 9.04 -9.67
N ARG A 101 -13.83 8.05 -9.13
CA ARG A 101 -14.93 8.25 -8.18
C ARG A 101 -14.45 8.30 -6.73
N LEU A 102 -13.15 8.12 -6.46
CA LEU A 102 -12.58 8.37 -5.14
C LEU A 102 -12.86 9.82 -4.72
N PRO A 103 -13.05 10.10 -3.42
CA PRO A 103 -13.24 11.45 -2.93
C PRO A 103 -12.10 12.39 -3.33
N ALA A 104 -12.43 13.67 -3.59
CA ALA A 104 -11.47 14.65 -4.09
C ALA A 104 -10.30 14.95 -3.14
N ASP A 105 -10.45 14.63 -1.85
CA ASP A 105 -9.43 14.75 -0.81
C ASP A 105 -8.54 13.50 -0.69
N VAL A 106 -8.65 12.49 -1.57
CA VAL A 106 -7.82 11.28 -1.51
C VAL A 106 -6.32 11.62 -1.57
N GLY A 107 -5.62 11.30 -0.49
CA GLY A 107 -4.16 11.35 -0.44
C GLY A 107 -3.53 9.97 -0.51
N MET A 108 -4.18 8.97 0.09
CA MET A 108 -3.69 7.59 0.11
C MET A 108 -4.82 6.60 -0.10
N VAL A 109 -4.55 5.56 -0.88
CA VAL A 109 -5.50 4.49 -1.15
C VAL A 109 -4.83 3.11 -1.11
N GLY A 110 -5.53 2.12 -0.58
CA GLY A 110 -5.08 0.73 -0.52
C GLY A 110 -6.17 -0.28 -0.85
N PRO A 111 -5.80 -1.54 -1.14
CA PRO A 111 -6.73 -2.61 -1.44
C PRO A 111 -7.25 -3.28 -0.17
N MET A 112 -8.14 -4.25 -0.36
CA MET A 112 -8.43 -5.27 0.64
C MET A 112 -7.33 -6.34 0.69
N PHE A 113 -7.19 -7.04 1.82
CA PHE A 113 -6.16 -8.05 2.04
C PHE A 113 -6.72 -9.37 2.59
N ASN A 114 -5.99 -10.47 2.40
CA ASN A 114 -6.19 -11.72 3.14
C ASN A 114 -5.79 -11.61 4.62
N ILE A 115 -4.74 -10.84 4.91
CA ILE A 115 -4.19 -10.62 6.23
C ILE A 115 -3.60 -9.21 6.28
N GLY A 116 -3.87 -8.47 7.35
CA GLY A 116 -3.50 -7.06 7.42
C GLY A 116 -4.25 -6.32 8.51
N PHE A 117 -4.41 -5.01 8.33
CA PHE A 117 -5.23 -4.21 9.24
C PHE A 117 -6.70 -4.70 9.25
N PRO A 118 -7.34 -4.90 10.42
CA PRO A 118 -8.62 -5.61 10.46
C PRO A 118 -9.77 -4.93 9.70
N TYR A 119 -9.68 -3.62 9.47
CA TYR A 119 -10.63 -2.85 8.67
C TYR A 119 -10.41 -2.98 7.14
N ALA A 120 -9.30 -3.57 6.71
CA ALA A 120 -8.95 -3.79 5.31
C ALA A 120 -8.84 -5.29 4.97
N VAL A 121 -9.26 -6.20 5.86
CA VAL A 121 -9.26 -7.64 5.59
C VAL A 121 -10.62 -8.07 4.99
N ALA A 122 -10.57 -8.88 3.92
CA ALA A 122 -11.75 -9.46 3.31
C ALA A 122 -12.38 -10.52 4.23
N GLY A 123 -13.72 -10.62 4.22
CA GLY A 123 -14.43 -11.59 5.06
C GLY A 123 -14.15 -13.03 4.64
N ASP A 124 -14.26 -13.27 3.34
CA ASP A 124 -13.77 -14.49 2.70
C ASP A 124 -12.33 -14.24 2.24
N VAL A 125 -11.49 -15.28 2.27
CA VAL A 125 -10.08 -15.20 1.86
C VAL A 125 -9.90 -15.98 0.55
N PRO A 126 -10.36 -15.45 -0.60
CA PRO A 126 -10.20 -16.12 -1.88
C PRO A 126 -8.77 -15.99 -2.39
N ASP A 127 -8.43 -16.78 -3.40
CA ASP A 127 -7.33 -16.44 -4.29
C ASP A 127 -7.64 -15.11 -5.00
N ALA A 128 -6.63 -14.26 -5.17
CA ALA A 128 -6.81 -12.90 -5.65
C ALA A 128 -7.40 -12.88 -7.07
N ALA A 129 -7.01 -13.83 -7.91
CA ALA A 129 -7.56 -14.01 -9.25
C ALA A 129 -9.07 -14.30 -9.28
N SER A 130 -9.63 -14.79 -8.16
CA SER A 130 -11.04 -15.14 -7.96
C SER A 130 -11.78 -14.15 -7.06
N TYR A 131 -11.11 -13.07 -6.60
CA TYR A 131 -11.75 -12.04 -5.80
C TYR A 131 -12.88 -11.38 -6.60
N VAL A 132 -14.04 -11.21 -5.97
CA VAL A 132 -15.19 -10.52 -6.55
C VAL A 132 -15.23 -9.09 -6.00
N PRO A 133 -14.93 -8.07 -6.83
CA PRO A 133 -14.96 -6.67 -6.45
C PRO A 133 -16.30 -6.24 -5.86
N ARG A 134 -16.26 -5.44 -4.78
CA ARG A 134 -17.43 -4.71 -4.29
C ARG A 134 -17.25 -3.24 -4.60
N PRO A 135 -18.21 -2.59 -5.30
CA PRO A 135 -18.09 -1.18 -5.70
C PRO A 135 -18.30 -0.28 -4.48
N GLN A 136 -17.33 -0.24 -3.56
CA GLN A 136 -17.39 0.54 -2.33
C GLN A 136 -16.01 0.92 -1.83
N TYR A 137 -15.94 2.07 -1.16
CA TYR A 137 -14.75 2.52 -0.43
C TYR A 137 -14.98 2.44 1.08
N ARG A 138 -13.90 2.43 1.86
CA ARG A 138 -13.90 2.58 3.31
C ARG A 138 -13.02 3.76 3.68
N VAL A 139 -13.50 4.68 4.51
CA VAL A 139 -12.62 5.62 5.22
C VAL A 139 -11.91 4.86 6.33
N VAL A 140 -10.58 4.94 6.35
CA VAL A 140 -9.72 4.14 7.23
C VAL A 140 -8.67 5.00 7.93
N PRO A 141 -8.19 4.61 9.11
CA PRO A 141 -7.23 5.42 9.87
C PRO A 141 -5.80 5.38 9.30
N ALA A 142 -5.44 4.33 8.56
CA ALA A 142 -4.16 4.14 7.90
C ALA A 142 -4.29 3.20 6.69
N ILE A 143 -3.29 3.20 5.80
CA ILE A 143 -3.15 2.25 4.68
C ILE A 143 -1.93 1.39 4.95
N GLU A 144 -2.03 0.08 4.73
CA GLU A 144 -0.94 -0.85 4.99
C GLU A 144 0.18 -0.71 3.96
N GLY A 145 1.43 -0.60 4.43
CA GLY A 145 2.61 -0.43 3.56
C GLY A 145 2.86 -1.58 2.56
N THR A 146 2.20 -2.74 2.73
CA THR A 146 2.23 -3.87 1.78
C THR A 146 1.78 -3.45 0.39
N ALA A 147 0.75 -2.61 0.29
CA ALA A 147 0.19 -2.12 -0.97
C ALA A 147 -0.46 -0.75 -0.72
N LEU A 148 0.33 0.31 -0.90
CA LEU A 148 -0.06 1.69 -0.55
C LEU A 148 0.19 2.59 -1.74
N VAL A 149 -0.88 3.16 -2.29
CA VAL A 149 -0.83 4.23 -3.29
C VAL A 149 -0.91 5.57 -2.60
N MET A 150 -0.17 6.54 -3.13
CA MET A 150 -0.14 7.92 -2.64
C MET A 150 -0.16 8.89 -3.82
N SER A 151 -0.95 9.96 -3.70
CA SER A 151 -0.96 11.04 -4.69
C SER A 151 0.27 11.95 -4.53
N ARG A 152 0.64 12.64 -5.61
CA ARG A 152 1.71 13.65 -5.60
C ARG A 152 1.44 14.74 -4.57
N GLU A 153 0.20 15.25 -4.53
CA GLU A 153 -0.18 16.34 -3.64
C GLU A 153 0.00 15.93 -2.18
N CYS A 154 -0.38 14.69 -1.84
CA CYS A 154 -0.15 14.14 -0.51
C CYS A 154 1.35 13.99 -0.25
N TRP A 155 2.14 13.54 -1.22
CA TRP A 155 3.58 13.36 -1.06
C TRP A 155 4.31 14.66 -0.78
N ASP A 156 4.03 15.68 -1.58
CA ASP A 156 4.61 17.01 -1.46
C ASP A 156 4.22 17.65 -0.11
N ALA A 157 3.00 17.42 0.37
CA ALA A 157 2.53 17.94 1.65
C ALA A 157 3.18 17.25 2.87
N VAL A 158 3.43 15.94 2.81
CA VAL A 158 3.99 15.21 3.96
C VAL A 158 5.52 15.18 3.96
N GLY A 159 6.18 15.35 2.81
CA GLY A 159 7.64 15.45 2.70
C GLY A 159 8.37 14.11 2.71
N GLY A 160 7.73 13.03 2.25
CA GLY A 160 8.30 11.68 2.18
C GLY A 160 8.26 10.88 3.48
N MET A 161 9.05 9.81 3.58
CA MET A 161 9.06 8.90 4.74
C MET A 161 10.16 9.26 5.75
N ASP A 162 9.84 9.18 7.05
CA ASP A 162 10.82 9.40 8.13
C ASP A 162 11.68 8.13 8.35
N LEU A 163 12.68 7.98 7.49
CA LEU A 163 13.62 6.85 7.54
C LEU A 163 14.56 6.90 8.74
N ASP A 164 14.79 8.08 9.32
CA ASP A 164 15.65 8.24 10.50
C ASP A 164 14.98 7.65 11.75
N THR A 165 13.67 7.83 11.89
CA THR A 165 12.90 7.31 13.01
C THR A 165 12.44 5.87 12.77
N PHE A 166 11.96 5.53 11.57
CA PHE A 166 11.30 4.24 11.31
C PHE A 166 12.09 3.28 10.41
N GLY A 167 13.14 3.74 9.73
CA GLY A 167 13.82 2.98 8.66
C GLY A 167 14.49 1.69 9.12
N ARG A 168 14.89 1.56 10.40
CA ARG A 168 15.55 0.36 10.92
C ARG A 168 14.73 -0.91 10.74
N TYR A 169 13.42 -0.83 10.97
CA TYR A 169 12.49 -1.97 10.83
C TYR A 169 11.43 -1.73 9.76
N GLY A 170 11.21 -0.47 9.36
CA GLY A 170 10.09 -0.05 8.51
C GLY A 170 8.74 0.00 9.24
N TRP A 171 8.65 -0.51 10.48
CA TRP A 171 7.39 -0.56 11.23
C TRP A 171 6.94 0.81 11.70
N GLY A 172 5.67 1.14 11.47
CA GLY A 172 5.06 2.41 11.89
C GLY A 172 5.21 3.53 10.88
N LEU A 173 5.94 3.32 9.79
CA LEU A 173 6.15 4.31 8.74
C LEU A 173 4.84 4.61 7.99
N ASP A 174 4.03 3.58 7.75
CA ASP A 174 2.70 3.69 7.17
C ASP A 174 1.73 4.44 8.11
N LEU A 175 1.84 4.22 9.42
CA LEU A 175 1.08 4.94 10.44
C LEU A 175 1.51 6.40 10.58
N ASP A 176 2.82 6.67 10.51
CA ASP A 176 3.39 8.01 10.50
C ASP A 176 2.91 8.80 9.28
N LEU A 177 2.99 8.21 8.07
CA LEU A 177 2.43 8.78 6.85
C LEU A 177 0.94 9.07 7.01
N ALA A 178 0.17 8.13 7.54
CA ALA A 178 -1.26 8.30 7.73
C ALA A 178 -1.59 9.48 8.66
N LEU A 179 -0.86 9.62 9.77
CA LEU A 179 -1.04 10.75 10.69
C LEU A 179 -0.68 12.09 10.03
N ARG A 180 0.42 12.15 9.26
CA ARG A 180 0.84 13.36 8.55
C ARG A 180 -0.13 13.74 7.44
N ALA A 181 -0.57 12.77 6.63
CA ALA A 181 -1.53 12.98 5.55
C ALA A 181 -2.87 13.50 6.11
N ARG A 182 -3.40 12.88 7.16
CA ARG A 182 -4.63 13.34 7.83
C ARG A 182 -4.48 14.75 8.40
N LYS A 183 -3.34 15.08 9.00
CA LYS A 183 -3.05 16.42 9.51
C LYS A 183 -2.98 17.47 8.40
N ALA A 184 -2.53 17.08 7.22
CA ALA A 184 -2.51 17.93 6.01
C ALA A 184 -3.87 18.00 5.29
N GLY A 185 -4.92 17.36 5.82
CA GLY A 185 -6.28 17.42 5.28
C GLY A 185 -6.61 16.36 4.23
N PHE A 186 -5.74 15.37 4.02
CA PHE A 186 -5.99 14.28 3.08
C PHE A 186 -6.83 13.16 3.68
N GLY A 187 -7.73 12.62 2.87
CA GLY A 187 -8.50 11.42 3.13
C GLY A 187 -7.72 10.14 2.80
N LEU A 188 -7.99 9.09 3.58
CA LEU A 188 -7.40 7.77 3.45
C LEU A 188 -8.49 6.74 3.20
N TYR A 189 -8.34 5.98 2.11
CA TYR A 189 -9.40 5.09 1.63
C TYR A 189 -8.90 3.68 1.36
N THR A 190 -9.69 2.68 1.76
CA THR A 190 -9.56 1.33 1.20
C THR A 190 -10.61 1.13 0.13
N THR A 191 -10.21 0.70 -1.06
CA THR A 191 -11.14 0.27 -2.11
C THR A 191 -11.42 -1.22 -1.97
N GLU A 192 -12.68 -1.61 -2.01
CA GLU A 192 -13.08 -3.02 -2.05
C GLU A 192 -13.21 -3.56 -3.48
N MET A 193 -12.77 -2.78 -4.46
CA MET A 193 -12.66 -3.22 -5.83
C MET A 193 -11.28 -3.82 -6.16
N ALA A 194 -10.32 -3.70 -5.22
CA ALA A 194 -8.98 -4.27 -5.34
C ALA A 194 -8.69 -5.19 -4.14
N TYR A 195 -7.94 -6.26 -4.39
CA TYR A 195 -7.57 -7.22 -3.36
C TYR A 195 -6.17 -7.79 -3.55
N VAL A 196 -5.52 -8.11 -2.43
CA VAL A 196 -4.19 -8.71 -2.34
C VAL A 196 -4.22 -9.98 -1.50
N ASN A 197 -3.68 -11.07 -2.04
CA ASN A 197 -3.12 -12.11 -1.18
C ASN A 197 -1.67 -11.75 -0.87
N HIS A 198 -1.36 -11.53 0.41
CA HIS A 198 -0.01 -11.33 0.92
C HIS A 198 0.45 -12.61 1.61
N PHE A 199 1.59 -13.16 1.18
CA PHE A 199 2.15 -14.40 1.73
C PHE A 199 3.03 -14.17 2.98
N GLY A 200 2.93 -12.99 3.59
CA GLY A 200 3.82 -12.30 4.55
C GLY A 200 4.35 -13.02 5.80
N ARG A 201 4.39 -14.35 5.83
CA ARG A 201 5.01 -15.18 6.88
C ARG A 201 6.34 -15.81 6.49
N ARG A 202 6.82 -15.69 5.24
CA ARG A 202 8.08 -16.34 4.84
C ARG A 202 9.29 -15.42 4.95
N THR A 203 9.22 -14.17 4.51
CA THR A 203 10.34 -13.22 4.56
C THR A 203 10.79 -12.86 5.98
N ALA A 204 9.84 -12.59 6.89
CA ALA A 204 10.16 -12.21 8.27
C ALA A 204 10.64 -13.39 9.14
N ASN A 205 10.14 -14.61 8.89
CA ASN A 205 10.53 -15.81 9.65
C ASN A 205 11.81 -16.47 9.11
N ALA A 206 12.12 -16.33 7.82
CA ALA A 206 13.29 -16.95 7.21
C ALA A 206 14.63 -16.39 7.73
N HIS A 207 14.63 -15.19 8.35
CA HIS A 207 15.86 -14.49 8.70
C HIS A 207 16.09 -14.29 10.21
N PHE A 208 15.07 -14.30 11.09
CA PHE A 208 15.27 -13.95 12.51
C PHE A 208 14.32 -14.65 13.48
N GLY A 209 14.79 -14.93 14.70
CA GLY A 209 14.01 -15.47 15.82
C GLY A 209 12.78 -14.61 16.13
N SER A 210 11.64 -15.03 15.58
CA SER A 210 10.45 -14.21 15.31
C SER A 210 9.95 -13.40 16.51
N ARG A 211 9.94 -13.97 17.71
CA ARG A 211 9.37 -13.30 18.90
C ARG A 211 10.16 -12.07 19.36
N LYS A 212 11.50 -12.14 19.38
CA LYS A 212 12.35 -11.01 19.80
C LYS A 212 12.30 -9.87 18.77
N TYR A 213 12.30 -10.24 17.49
CA TYR A 213 12.18 -9.29 16.38
C TYR A 213 10.84 -8.55 16.42
N HIS A 214 9.72 -9.26 16.56
CA HIS A 214 8.39 -8.65 16.67
C HIS A 214 8.28 -7.70 17.87
N TRP A 215 8.76 -8.11 19.05
CA TRP A 215 8.76 -7.23 20.23
C TRP A 215 9.60 -5.97 20.04
N GLY A 216 10.82 -6.12 19.52
CA GLY A 216 11.70 -4.98 19.24
C GLY A 216 11.11 -4.01 18.21
N SER A 217 10.49 -4.54 17.15
CA SER A 217 9.87 -3.75 16.08
C SER A 217 8.63 -3.00 16.57
N SER A 218 7.75 -3.66 17.33
CA SER A 218 6.58 -3.01 17.95
C SER A 218 6.97 -1.88 18.89
N TRP A 219 8.00 -2.10 19.74
CA TRP A 219 8.45 -1.07 20.66
C TRP A 219 9.06 0.12 19.93
N ALA A 220 9.91 -0.14 18.92
CA ALA A 220 10.50 0.91 18.08
C ALA A 220 9.43 1.75 17.36
N MET A 221 8.40 1.09 16.80
CA MET A 221 7.25 1.76 16.20
C MET A 221 6.54 2.70 17.17
N ILE A 222 6.19 2.22 18.38
CA ILE A 222 5.49 3.03 19.38
C ILE A 222 6.34 4.23 19.81
N GLN A 223 7.63 4.03 20.04
CA GLN A 223 8.55 5.12 20.41
C GLN A 223 8.71 6.14 19.27
N GLY A 224 8.78 5.68 18.02
CA GLY A 224 8.85 6.53 16.85
C GLY A 224 7.59 7.39 16.70
N LEU A 225 6.41 6.77 16.76
CA LEU A 225 5.13 7.49 16.71
C LEU A 225 5.01 8.51 17.85
N ARG A 226 5.42 8.14 19.06
CA ARG A 226 5.46 9.07 20.19
C ARG A 226 6.40 10.25 19.93
N LYS A 227 7.59 9.99 19.40
CA LYS A 227 8.61 11.02 19.13
C LYS A 227 8.08 12.02 18.09
N THR A 228 7.43 11.55 17.04
CA THR A 228 7.00 12.39 15.92
C THR A 228 5.64 13.06 16.16
N HIS A 229 4.70 12.39 16.84
CA HIS A 229 3.30 12.85 16.97
C HIS A 229 2.82 13.07 18.40
N GLY A 230 3.63 12.70 19.40
CA GLY A 230 3.24 12.70 20.81
C GLY A 230 2.38 11.49 21.20
N TRP A 231 2.26 11.27 22.51
CA TRP A 231 1.50 10.15 23.08
C TRP A 231 0.02 10.07 22.66
N PRO A 232 -0.74 11.19 22.62
CA PRO A 232 -2.16 11.12 22.28
C PRO A 232 -2.41 10.56 20.87
N ALA A 233 -1.64 11.03 19.88
CA ALA A 233 -1.77 10.57 18.50
C ALA A 233 -1.29 9.11 18.35
N ALA A 234 -0.15 8.76 18.94
CA ALA A 234 0.40 7.40 18.90
C ALA A 234 -0.58 6.37 19.48
N MET A 235 -1.15 6.63 20.67
CA MET A 235 -2.14 5.72 21.26
C MET A 235 -3.48 5.76 20.52
N GLY A 236 -3.85 6.92 19.96
CA GLY A 236 -5.05 7.10 19.15
C GLY A 236 -5.06 6.16 17.94
N ILE A 237 -4.02 6.23 17.09
CA ILE A 237 -3.95 5.40 15.89
C ILE A 237 -3.84 3.90 16.21
N LEU A 238 -3.06 3.53 17.25
CA LEU A 238 -2.97 2.14 17.68
C LEU A 238 -4.30 1.60 18.21
N ARG A 239 -5.12 2.45 18.84
CA ARG A 239 -6.48 2.08 19.24
C ARG A 239 -7.40 1.94 18.04
N GLU A 240 -7.32 2.82 17.04
CA GLU A 240 -8.10 2.70 15.79
C GLU A 240 -7.77 1.40 15.04
N MET A 241 -6.51 0.96 15.10
CA MET A 241 -6.06 -0.34 14.56
C MET A 241 -6.47 -1.53 15.45
N GLY A 242 -6.35 -1.40 16.77
CA GLY A 242 -6.50 -2.47 17.75
C GLY A 242 -7.94 -2.73 18.23
N ALA A 243 -8.81 -1.71 18.23
CA ALA A 243 -10.24 -1.82 18.55
C ALA A 243 -11.02 -2.72 17.57
N ALA A 244 -10.34 -3.16 16.50
CA ALA A 244 -10.88 -3.96 15.43
C ALA A 244 -10.62 -5.47 15.54
N HIS A 245 -10.37 -6.01 16.75
CA HIS A 245 -10.58 -7.46 16.93
C HIS A 245 -12.08 -7.84 16.96
N ARG A 246 -13.00 -6.88 17.16
CA ARG A 246 -14.46 -7.15 17.17
C ARG A 246 -15.38 -6.06 16.59
N ARG A 247 -14.90 -4.88 16.18
CA ARG A 247 -15.76 -3.81 15.62
C ARG A 247 -15.18 -3.22 14.33
N LYS A 248 -16.02 -3.10 13.30
CA LYS A 248 -15.70 -2.44 12.02
C LYS A 248 -15.52 -0.93 12.25
N TRP A 249 -14.29 -0.47 12.41
CA TRP A 249 -13.94 0.94 12.67
C TRP A 249 -13.73 1.73 11.36
N TYR A 250 -14.63 1.55 10.39
CA TYR A 250 -14.61 2.25 9.11
C TYR A 250 -16.01 2.71 8.73
N LYS A 251 -16.09 3.78 7.92
CA LYS A 251 -17.32 4.20 7.25
C LYS A 251 -17.25 3.77 5.79
N SER A 252 -18.24 3.00 5.33
CA SER A 252 -18.34 2.58 3.93
C SER A 252 -19.07 3.61 3.08
N PHE A 253 -18.64 3.72 1.83
CA PHE A 253 -19.20 4.59 0.80
C PHE A 253 -19.47 3.72 -0.43
N PRO A 254 -20.70 3.19 -0.59
CA PRO A 254 -21.05 2.41 -1.77
C PRO A 254 -21.09 3.33 -2.99
N LEU A 255 -20.47 2.88 -4.07
CA LEU A 255 -20.68 3.45 -5.39
C LEU A 255 -22.01 2.90 -5.88
N VAL A 256 -23.04 3.74 -5.88
CA VAL A 256 -24.36 3.37 -6.39
C VAL A 256 -24.18 2.80 -7.80
N GLN A 257 -24.64 1.57 -8.03
CA GLN A 257 -24.82 1.09 -9.39
C GLN A 257 -25.83 2.06 -10.02
N GLN A 258 -25.38 2.88 -10.97
CA GLN A 258 -26.36 3.47 -11.89
C GLN A 258 -26.97 2.28 -12.61
N ASP A 259 -28.20 1.95 -12.23
CA ASP A 259 -28.91 0.79 -12.73
C ASP A 259 -28.92 0.78 -14.26
N ALA A 260 -28.75 -0.43 -14.79
CA ALA A 260 -29.01 -0.80 -16.17
C ALA A 260 -30.51 -0.72 -16.50
N ALA A 261 -31.10 0.47 -16.32
CA ALA A 261 -32.53 0.77 -16.51
C ALA A 261 -32.78 1.68 -17.73
N ALA A 262 -31.90 1.67 -18.74
CA ALA A 262 -32.13 2.35 -20.02
C ALA A 262 -32.39 1.39 -21.19
N SER A 263 -32.41 0.07 -20.97
CA SER A 263 -32.69 -0.93 -22.01
C SER A 263 -33.80 -1.87 -21.57
N ARG A 264 -34.98 -1.33 -21.33
CA ARG A 264 -36.27 -2.04 -21.40
C ARG A 264 -37.39 -1.01 -21.28
N GLN A 265 -37.93 -0.62 -22.43
CA GLN A 265 -39.35 -0.33 -22.63
C GLN A 265 -39.61 -0.01 -24.11
N PRO A 266 -40.80 -0.34 -24.59
CA PRO A 266 -41.28 -1.67 -24.95
C PRO A 266 -41.01 -2.02 -26.43
#